data_AF-A0A258KB59-F1
#
_entry.id   AF-A0A258KB59-F1
#
_cell.length_a   1.000
_cell.length_b   1.000
_cell.length_c   1.000
_cell.angle_alpha   90.00
_cell.angle_beta   90.00
_cell.angle_gamma   90.00
#
_symmetry.space_group_name_H-M   'P 1'
#
loop_
_entity.id
_entity.type
_entity.pdbx_description
1 polymer ?
#
loop_
_entity_poly.entity_id
_entity_poly.type
_entity_poly.pdbx_seq_one_letter_code
_entity_poly.pdbx_strand_id
1 'polypeptide(L)' 'MIQPLEVVPGFDLWPSLLSPQVQAELIADVLQAAETAPFANYATAYGKAMSVGMTSFGPL' A
#
# COMPACT_ATOMS: atom_id res chain seq x y z
N MET A 1 10.67 -13.13 18.57
CA MET A 1 9.33 -12.50 18.52
C MET A 1 9.53 -11.09 18.01
N ILE A 2 8.78 -10.69 16.98
CA ILE A 2 8.74 -9.30 16.52
C ILE A 2 7.96 -8.52 17.58
N GLN A 3 8.54 -7.44 18.11
CA GLN A 3 7.87 -6.58 19.07
C GLN A 3 7.38 -5.32 18.35
N PRO A 4 6.10 -4.94 18.53
CA PRO A 4 5.62 -3.66 18.03
C PRO A 4 6.31 -2.50 18.75
N LEU A 5 6.47 -1.41 18.02
CA LEU A 5 6.86 -0.12 18.55
C LEU A 5 5.60 0.74 18.66
N GLU A 6 5.15 1.03 19.87
CA GLU A 6 4.08 2.02 20.08
C GLU A 6 4.64 3.41 19.74
N VAL A 7 4.12 4.03 18.69
CA VAL A 7 4.59 5.35 18.23
C VAL A 7 3.76 6.46 18.87
N VAL A 8 2.44 6.25 18.96
CA VAL A 8 1.48 7.07 19.71
C VAL A 8 0.36 6.16 20.24
N PRO A 9 -0.42 6.58 21.25
CA PRO A 9 -1.49 5.74 21.80
C PRO A 9 -2.44 5.21 20.71
N GLY A 10 -2.50 3.89 20.59
CA GLY A 10 -3.34 3.19 19.60
C GLY A 10 -2.72 3.04 18.20
N PHE A 11 -1.44 3.36 18.01
CA PHE A 11 -0.72 3.18 16.74
C PHE A 11 0.61 2.46 16.92
N ASP A 12 0.66 1.21 16.46
CA ASP A 12 1.83 0.34 16.52
C ASP A 12 2.52 0.23 15.16
N LEU A 13 3.83 0.45 15.16
CA LEU A 13 4.69 0.11 14.04
C LEU A 13 5.26 -1.30 14.23
N TRP A 14 5.20 -2.12 13.19
CA TRP A 14 5.72 -3.50 13.20
C TRP A 14 6.89 -3.66 12.21
N PRO A 15 8.13 -3.32 12.60
CA PRO A 15 9.28 -3.44 11.71
C PRO A 15 9.49 -4.88 11.26
N SER A 16 9.80 -5.05 9.97
CA SER A 16 10.15 -6.35 9.38
C SER A 16 9.10 -7.46 9.60
N LEU A 17 7.83 -7.08 9.82
CA LEU A 17 6.73 -8.03 9.99
C LEU A 17 6.57 -8.96 8.79
N LEU A 18 6.71 -8.42 7.58
CA LEU A 18 6.64 -9.18 6.35
C LEU A 18 8.02 -9.75 6.02
N SER A 19 8.11 -11.08 5.90
CA SER A 19 9.32 -11.74 5.42
C SER A 19 9.62 -11.34 3.96
N PRO A 20 10.86 -11.50 3.47
CA PRO A 20 11.18 -11.23 2.08
C PRO A 20 10.32 -12.01 1.08
N GLN A 21 9.94 -13.25 1.42
CA GLN A 21 9.06 -14.08 0.59
C GLN A 21 7.66 -13.48 0.49
N VAL A 22 7.07 -13.10 1.63
CA VAL A 22 5.74 -12.46 1.67
C VAL A 22 5.74 -11.12 0.94
N GLN A 23 6.83 -10.35 1.02
CA GLN A 23 6.97 -9.11 0.25
C GLN A 23 6.96 -9.36 -1.26
N ALA A 24 7.64 -10.40 -1.73
CA ALA A 24 7.68 -10.76 -3.15
C ALA A 24 6.30 -11.22 -3.67
N GLU A 25 5.60 -12.04 -2.89
CA GLU A 25 4.23 -12.49 -3.19
C GLU A 25 3.27 -11.30 -3.27
N LEU A 26 3.32 -10.38 -2.28
CA LEU A 26 2.50 -9.19 -2.27
C LEU A 26 2.74 -8.28 -3.49
N ILE A 27 4.00 -8.13 -3.92
CA ILE A 27 4.32 -7.36 -5.14
C ILE A 27 3.69 -8.01 -6.37
N ALA A 28 3.80 -9.34 -6.50
CA ALA A 28 3.21 -10.06 -7.63
C ALA A 28 1.68 -9.88 -7.68
N ASP A 29 1.01 -10.03 -6.54
CA ASP A 29 -0.44 -9.86 -6.43
C ASP A 29 -0.89 -8.45 -6.81
N VAL A 30 -0.20 -7.43 -6.31
CA VAL A 30 -0.49 -6.02 -6.60
C VAL A 30 -0.32 -5.71 -8.09
N LEU A 31 0.77 -6.19 -8.71
CA LEU A 31 1.03 -5.95 -10.13
C LEU A 31 0.01 -6.66 -11.02
N GLN A 32 -0.39 -7.88 -10.66
CA GLN A 32 -1.44 -8.60 -11.38
C GLN A 32 -2.79 -7.89 -11.26
N ALA A 33 -3.18 -7.46 -10.06
CA ALA A 33 -4.43 -6.73 -9.86
C ALA A 33 -4.44 -5.37 -10.60
N ALA A 34 -3.27 -4.74 -10.76
CA ALA A 34 -3.11 -3.50 -11.51
C ALA A 34 -3.38 -3.66 -13.02
N GLU A 35 -3.37 -4.88 -13.57
CA GLU A 35 -3.82 -5.12 -14.95
C GLU A 35 -5.33 -4.84 -15.11
N THR A 36 -6.12 -5.08 -14.07
CA THR A 36 -7.57 -4.83 -14.05
C THR A 36 -7.88 -3.41 -13.59
N ALA A 37 -7.13 -2.89 -12.62
CA ALA A 37 -7.27 -1.54 -12.08
C ALA A 37 -5.93 -0.79 -12.16
N PRO A 38 -5.61 -0.16 -13.32
CA PRO A 38 -4.32 0.52 -13.50
C PRO A 38 -4.11 1.66 -12.51
N PHE A 39 -2.84 1.90 -12.17
CA PHE A 39 -2.46 3.06 -11.37
C PHE A 39 -2.76 4.36 -12.11
N ALA A 40 -3.31 5.33 -11.39
CA ALA A 40 -3.56 6.68 -11.88
C ALA A 40 -3.06 7.74 -10.89
N ASN A 41 -2.58 8.86 -11.42
CA ASN A 41 -2.26 10.05 -10.64
C ASN A 41 -3.54 10.86 -10.43
N TYR A 42 -4.30 10.56 -9.37
CA TYR A 42 -5.56 11.27 -9.11
C TYR A 42 -5.34 12.78 -8.91
N ALA A 43 -6.29 13.56 -9.43
CA ALA A 43 -6.35 14.99 -9.18
C ALA A 43 -6.71 15.26 -7.71
N THR A 44 -5.99 16.19 -7.09
CA THR A 44 -6.40 16.76 -5.80
C THR A 44 -7.68 17.57 -5.96
N ALA A 45 -8.30 17.97 -4.85
CA ALA A 45 -9.47 18.85 -4.84
C ALA A 45 -9.28 20.15 -5.64
N TYR A 46 -8.03 20.58 -5.85
CA TYR A 46 -7.67 21.79 -6.61
C TYR A 46 -7.22 21.48 -8.06
N GLY A 47 -7.48 20.28 -8.57
CA GLY A 47 -7.23 19.89 -9.96
C GLY A 47 -5.77 19.51 -10.28
N LYS A 48 -4.83 19.74 -9.36
CA LYS A 48 -3.43 19.32 -9.56
C LYS A 48 -3.29 17.82 -9.31
N ALA A 49 -2.75 17.09 -10.27
CA ALA A 49 -2.45 15.66 -10.13
C ALA A 49 -1.38 15.42 -9.05
N MET A 50 -1.57 14.38 -8.24
CA MET A 50 -0.57 13.91 -7.29
C MET A 50 0.61 13.27 -8.02
N SER A 51 1.83 13.39 -7.48
CA SER A 51 3.00 12.68 -8.02
C SER A 51 2.93 11.17 -7.80
N VAL A 52 2.15 10.73 -6.81
CA VAL A 52 1.93 9.32 -6.47
C VAL A 52 0.83 8.75 -7.35
N GLY A 53 1.11 7.61 -7.98
CA GLY A 53 0.10 6.79 -8.64
C GLY A 53 -0.61 5.91 -7.62
N MET A 54 -1.94 5.85 -7.70
CA MET A 54 -2.76 5.04 -6.81
C MET A 54 -3.74 4.17 -7.60
N THR A 55 -4.11 3.05 -7.01
CA THR A 55 -5.20 2.18 -7.45
C THR A 55 -5.87 1.59 -6.21
N SER A 56 -7.04 0.97 -6.37
CA SER A 56 -7.81 0.38 -5.29
C SER A 56 -8.21 -1.05 -5.66
N PHE A 57 -8.05 -1.97 -4.72
CA PHE A 57 -8.42 -3.38 -4.88
C PHE A 57 -9.49 -3.74 -3.86
N GLY A 58 -10.54 -4.41 -4.30
CA GLY A 58 -11.70 -4.76 -3.49
C GLY A 58 -13.02 -4.32 -4.14
N PRO A 59 -14.16 -4.64 -3.51
CA PRO A 59 -15.46 -4.15 -3.95
C PRO A 59 -15.55 -2.63 -3.84
N LEU A 60 -16.28 -2.03 -4.79
CA LEU A 60 -16.66 -0.61 -4.78
C LEU A 60 -17.86 -0.37 -3.87
#